data_AF-A0A7S1QQ24-F1
#
_entry.id   AF-A0A7S1QQ24-F1
#
_cell.length_a   1.000
_cell.length_b   1.000
_cell.length_c   1.000
_cell.angle_alpha   90.00
_cell.angle_beta   90.00
_cell.angle_gamma   90.00
#
_symmetry.space_group_name_H-M   'P 1'
#
loop_
_entity.id
_entity.type
_entity.pdbx_description
1 polymer ?
#
loop_
_entity_poly.entity_id
_entity_poly.type
_entity_poly.pdbx_seq_one_letter_code
_entity_poly.pdbx_strand_id
1 'polypeptide(L)'
;PARSLVPADVEAPVLERVLATKPAFAQMAEDGTRFCVYRSEGLEVRTIQERDGKEVAGAVFSVTAASTGRTPGEGPPVRETDRITKAGEYVEEGPNGRCHFYASFEL
;
A
#
# COMPACT_ATOMS: atom_id res chain seq x y z
N PRO A 1 17.14 -11.08 -6.85
CA PRO A 1 15.83 -11.71 -7.15
C PRO A 1 14.73 -10.91 -6.44
N ALA A 2 13.84 -10.26 -7.19
CA ALA A 2 12.76 -9.45 -6.61
C ALA A 2 11.74 -10.37 -5.93
N ARG A 3 11.65 -10.31 -4.59
CA ARG A 3 10.58 -10.98 -3.84
C ARG A 3 9.29 -10.21 -4.08
N SER A 4 8.28 -10.90 -4.59
CA SER A 4 6.92 -10.38 -4.69
C SER A 4 6.44 -10.02 -3.28
N LEU A 5 6.07 -8.76 -3.06
CA LEU A 5 5.46 -8.25 -1.82
C LEU A 5 3.93 -8.27 -1.91
N VAL A 6 3.36 -8.98 -2.88
CA VAL A 6 1.93 -9.22 -2.94
C VAL A 6 1.58 -10.13 -1.76
N PRO A 7 0.71 -9.71 -0.82
CA PRO A 7 0.19 -10.61 0.22
C PRO A 7 -0.37 -11.85 -0.47
N ALA A 8 -0.09 -13.04 0.07
CA ALA A 8 -0.40 -14.33 -0.58
C ALA A 8 -1.91 -14.55 -0.83
N ASP A 9 -2.76 -13.66 -0.31
CA ASP A 9 -4.21 -13.85 -0.17
C ASP A 9 -5.02 -12.89 -1.05
N VAL A 10 -4.37 -11.98 -1.80
CA VAL A 10 -5.07 -11.13 -2.77
C VAL A 10 -5.21 -11.91 -4.07
N GLU A 11 -6.40 -12.44 -4.33
CA GLU A 11 -6.67 -13.16 -5.57
C GLU A 11 -6.45 -12.25 -6.79
N ALA A 12 -5.78 -12.77 -7.83
CA ALA A 12 -5.46 -12.02 -9.05
C ALA A 12 -6.67 -11.28 -9.67
N PRO A 13 -7.90 -11.83 -9.71
CA PRO A 13 -9.07 -11.12 -10.22
C PRO A 13 -9.44 -9.86 -9.44
N VAL A 14 -9.19 -9.83 -8.12
CA VAL A 14 -9.43 -8.64 -7.28
C VAL A 14 -8.40 -7.57 -7.61
N LEU A 15 -7.13 -7.96 -7.74
CA LEU A 15 -6.05 -7.05 -8.10
C LEU A 15 -6.29 -6.42 -9.48
N GLU A 16 -6.68 -7.21 -10.48
CA GLU A 16 -7.02 -6.72 -11.83
C GLU A 16 -8.16 -5.70 -11.80
N ARG A 17 -9.20 -5.93 -10.99
CA ARG A 17 -10.31 -4.97 -10.85
C ARG A 17 -9.86 -3.65 -10.22
N VAL A 18 -8.95 -3.68 -9.25
CA VAL A 18 -8.40 -2.45 -8.65
C VAL A 18 -7.52 -1.70 -9.66
N LEU A 19 -6.67 -2.41 -10.40
CA LEU A 19 -5.80 -1.81 -11.42
C LEU A 19 -6.56 -1.28 -12.64
N ALA A 20 -7.76 -1.79 -12.91
CA ALA A 20 -8.65 -1.26 -13.94
C ALA A 20 -9.27 0.11 -13.56
N THR A 21 -9.11 0.57 -12.32
CA THR A 21 -9.59 1.89 -11.88
C THR A 21 -8.59 3.01 -12.20
N LYS A 22 -9.04 4.27 -12.10
CA LYS A 22 -8.13 5.41 -12.23
C LYS A 22 -7.23 5.48 -10.99
N PRO A 23 -5.89 5.60 -11.15
CA PRO A 23 -5.02 5.78 -10.00
C PRO A 23 -5.35 7.08 -9.27
N ALA A 24 -5.44 6.99 -7.94
CA ALA A 24 -5.62 8.13 -7.05
C ALA A 24 -4.35 8.99 -7.00
N PHE A 25 -3.20 8.39 -7.26
CA PHE A 25 -1.91 9.07 -7.41
C PHE A 25 -1.12 8.42 -8.54
N ALA A 26 -0.48 9.23 -9.37
CA ALA A 26 0.45 8.76 -10.39
C ALA A 26 1.55 9.79 -10.59
N GLN A 27 2.81 9.39 -10.42
CA GLN A 27 3.97 10.26 -10.65
C GLN A 27 5.06 9.50 -11.40
N MET A 28 5.76 10.20 -12.28
CA MET A 28 6.90 9.69 -13.03
C MET A 28 8.19 10.27 -12.46
N ALA A 29 9.19 9.42 -12.25
CA ALA A 29 10.54 9.80 -11.87
C ALA A 29 11.39 10.19 -13.09
N GLU A 30 12.55 10.78 -12.84
CA GLU A 30 13.47 11.29 -13.88
C GLU A 30 13.98 10.19 -14.83
N ASP A 31 14.07 8.95 -14.34
CA ASP A 31 14.47 7.76 -15.09
C ASP A 31 13.33 7.18 -15.96
N GLY A 32 12.13 7.76 -15.89
CA GLY A 32 10.93 7.30 -16.57
C GLY A 32 10.13 6.25 -15.81
N THR A 33 10.53 5.89 -14.58
CA THR A 33 9.78 4.97 -13.72
C THR A 33 8.50 5.64 -13.22
N ARG A 34 7.36 4.96 -13.37
CA ARG A 34 6.05 5.44 -12.92
C ARG A 34 5.63 4.74 -11.64
N PHE A 35 5.26 5.53 -10.65
CA PHE A 35 4.69 5.09 -9.39
C PHE A 35 3.21 5.44 -9.37
N CYS A 36 2.35 4.44 -9.23
CA CYS A 36 0.90 4.64 -9.14
C CYS A 36 0.34 4.10 -7.81
N VAL A 37 -0.72 4.74 -7.34
CA VAL A 37 -1.51 4.26 -6.20
C VAL A 37 -2.97 4.18 -6.64
N TYR A 38 -3.53 2.99 -6.58
CA TYR A 38 -4.93 2.70 -6.85
C TYR A 38 -5.66 2.50 -5.54
N ARG A 39 -6.89 3.00 -5.46
CA ARG A 39 -7.75 2.82 -4.29
C ARG A 39 -9.12 2.37 -4.75
N SER A 40 -9.54 1.20 -4.29
CA SER A 40 -10.88 0.67 -4.59
C SER A 40 -11.31 -0.32 -3.52
N GLU A 41 -12.58 -0.26 -3.11
CA GLU A 41 -13.23 -1.24 -2.22
C GLU A 41 -12.46 -1.56 -0.92
N GLY A 42 -11.81 -0.56 -0.31
CA GLY A 42 -11.03 -0.76 0.91
C GLY A 42 -9.69 -1.44 0.69
N LEU A 43 -9.15 -1.38 -0.54
CA LEU A 43 -7.79 -1.76 -0.87
C LEU A 43 -7.02 -0.55 -1.41
N GLU A 44 -5.75 -0.44 -1.03
CA GLU A 44 -4.78 0.44 -1.67
C GLU A 44 -3.71 -0.42 -2.33
N VAL A 45 -3.56 -0.30 -3.64
CA VAL A 45 -2.53 -1.01 -4.41
C VAL A 45 -1.51 0.01 -4.88
N ARG A 46 -0.25 -0.18 -4.52
CA ARG A 46 0.87 0.62 -5.02
C ARG A 46 1.59 -0.18 -6.08
N THR A 47 1.81 0.42 -7.23
CA THR A 47 2.49 -0.21 -8.36
C THR A 47 3.71 0.59 -8.79
N ILE A 48 4.62 -0.12 -9.45
CA ILE A 48 5.78 0.45 -10.12
C ILE A 48 5.74 -0.04 -11.57
N GLN A 49 5.98 0.86 -12.51
CA GLN A 49 6.16 0.56 -13.91
C GLN A 49 7.48 1.17 -14.37
N GLU A 50 8.46 0.33 -14.70
CA GLU A 50 9.70 0.78 -15.33
C GLU A 50 9.42 1.34 -16.74
N ARG A 51 10.36 2.11 -17.27
CA ARG A 51 10.29 2.63 -18.65
C ARG A 51 10.14 1.46 -19.63
N ASP A 52 9.03 1.45 -20.38
CA ASP A 52 8.62 0.39 -21.31
C ASP A 52 8.38 -0.99 -20.65
N GLY A 53 8.34 -1.03 -19.32
CA GLY A 53 8.08 -2.22 -18.51
C GLY A 53 6.59 -2.48 -18.29
N LYS A 54 6.27 -3.70 -17.86
CA LYS A 54 4.94 -4.03 -17.33
C LYS A 54 4.79 -3.40 -15.96
N GLU A 55 3.59 -2.90 -15.68
CA GLU A 55 3.24 -2.43 -14.35
C GLU A 55 3.16 -3.63 -13.39
N VAL A 56 3.80 -3.51 -12.23
CA VAL A 56 3.86 -4.56 -11.20
C VAL A 56 3.36 -4.00 -9.89
N ALA A 57 2.49 -4.75 -9.21
CA ALA A 57 2.07 -4.41 -7.84
C ALA A 57 3.26 -4.58 -6.88
N GLY A 58 3.69 -3.46 -6.29
CA GLY A 58 4.77 -3.40 -5.30
C GLY A 58 4.28 -3.55 -3.87
N ALA A 59 3.03 -3.18 -3.57
CA ALA A 59 2.40 -3.40 -2.26
C ALA A 59 0.87 -3.37 -2.37
N VAL A 60 0.18 -4.16 -1.55
CA VAL A 60 -1.28 -4.11 -1.41
C VAL A 60 -1.63 -3.97 0.07
N PHE A 61 -2.43 -2.96 0.41
CA PHE A 61 -2.89 -2.69 1.76
C PHE A 61 -4.40 -2.87 1.83
N SER A 62 -4.88 -3.54 2.87
CA SER A 62 -6.29 -3.45 3.24
C SER A 62 -6.52 -2.18 4.04
N VAL A 63 -7.31 -1.28 3.45
CA VAL A 63 -7.77 -0.04 4.06
C VAL A 63 -9.20 -0.27 4.55
N THR A 64 -9.37 -1.16 5.54
CA THR A 64 -10.59 -1.13 6.34
C THR A 64 -10.59 0.18 7.10
N ALA A 65 -11.55 1.07 6.81
CA ALA A 65 -11.82 2.20 7.69
C ALA A 65 -11.98 1.61 9.09
N ALA A 66 -11.04 1.89 9.99
CA ALA A 66 -11.10 1.42 11.36
C ALA A 66 -12.41 1.92 11.95
N SER A 67 -13.41 1.05 12.01
CA SER A 67 -14.65 1.30 12.72
C SER A 67 -14.36 1.08 14.20
N THR A 68 -13.56 1.97 14.81
CA THR A 68 -13.59 2.32 16.24
C THR A 68 -12.46 3.30 16.58
N GLY A 69 -12.82 4.57 16.80
CA GLY A 69 -12.37 5.29 17.99
C GLY A 69 -11.19 6.27 17.92
N ARG A 70 -10.35 6.30 16.88
CA ARG A 70 -9.28 7.32 16.77
C ARG A 70 -9.56 8.34 15.68
N THR A 71 -9.72 9.59 16.09
CA THR A 71 -9.74 10.75 15.20
C THR A 71 -8.42 10.86 14.43
N PRO A 72 -8.45 11.14 13.11
CA PRO A 72 -7.25 11.53 12.38
C PRO A 72 -6.62 12.74 13.08
N GLY A 73 -5.41 12.60 13.64
CA GLY A 73 -4.67 13.72 14.24
C GLY A 73 -4.10 13.52 15.66
N GLU A 74 -4.18 12.33 16.27
CA GLU A 74 -3.66 12.11 17.63
C GLU A 74 -2.12 11.89 17.72
N GLY A 75 -1.36 12.33 16.71
CA GLY A 75 0.10 12.27 16.68
C GLY A 75 0.71 13.64 16.40
N PRO A 76 1.95 13.91 16.87
CA PRO A 76 2.66 15.13 16.50
C PRO A 76 2.75 15.25 14.96
N PRO A 77 2.68 16.46 14.40
CA PRO A 77 2.74 16.67 12.96
C PRO A 77 4.09 16.18 12.42
N VAL A 78 4.05 15.31 11.41
CA VAL A 78 5.24 14.84 10.69
C VAL A 78 5.89 16.03 9.98
N ARG A 79 7.18 16.27 10.25
CA ARG A 79 7.97 17.30 9.58
C ARG A 79 8.67 16.71 8.36
N GLU A 80 8.95 17.57 7.38
CA GLU A 80 9.72 17.19 6.19
C GLU A 80 11.12 16.63 6.53
N THR A 81 11.66 16.98 7.69
CA THR A 81 12.97 16.53 8.18
C THR A 81 12.93 15.22 8.97
N ASP A 82 11.75 14.69 9.27
CA ASP A 82 11.62 13.48 10.07
C ASP A 82 12.15 12.27 9.28
N ARG A 83 12.97 11.44 9.93
CA ARG A 83 13.60 10.29 9.28
C ARG A 83 13.05 9.03 9.92
N ILE A 84 12.55 8.11 9.11
CA ILE A 84 12.15 6.79 9.60
C ILE A 84 13.39 6.09 10.16
N THR A 85 13.45 5.96 11.48
CA THR A 85 14.55 5.30 12.20
C THR A 85 14.28 3.80 12.33
N LYS A 86 13.01 3.41 12.33
CA LYS A 86 12.57 2.02 12.45
C LYS A 86 11.23 1.81 11.74
N ALA A 87 11.10 0.67 11.09
CA ALA A 87 9.83 0.18 10.56
C ALA A 87 9.57 -1.22 11.13
N GLY A 88 8.36 -1.43 11.65
CA GLY A 88 7.90 -2.73 12.15
C GLY A 88 6.60 -3.12 11.47
N GLU A 89 6.54 -4.33 10.95
CA GLU A 89 5.31 -4.94 10.43
C GLU A 89 4.72 -5.84 11.51
N TYR A 90 3.42 -5.73 11.68
CA TYR A 90 2.64 -6.54 12.60
C TYR A 90 1.48 -7.17 11.84
N VAL A 91 1.29 -8.47 12.06
CA VAL A 91 0.30 -9.27 11.34
C VAL A 91 -0.66 -9.86 12.37
N GLU A 92 -1.95 -9.57 12.21
CA GLU A 92 -3.01 -10.20 12.99
C GLU A 92 -3.83 -11.14 12.13
N GLU A 93 -4.22 -12.28 12.70
CA GLU A 93 -5.23 -13.13 12.09
C GLU A 93 -6.60 -12.46 12.18
N GLY A 94 -7.20 -12.23 11.02
CA GLY A 94 -8.55 -11.71 10.85
C GLY A 94 -9.58 -12.81 10.63
N PRO A 95 -10.88 -12.47 10.68
CA PRO A 95 -11.95 -13.42 10.43
C PRO A 95 -11.82 -14.07 9.05
N ASN A 96 -12.21 -15.36 8.96
CA ASN A 96 -12.22 -16.14 7.72
C ASN A 96 -10.84 -16.37 7.09
N GLY A 97 -9.78 -16.48 7.89
CA GLY A 97 -8.42 -16.76 7.39
C GLY A 97 -7.78 -15.59 6.65
N ARG A 98 -8.25 -14.36 6.91
CA ARG A 98 -7.63 -13.13 6.43
C ARG A 98 -6.51 -12.72 7.37
N CYS A 99 -5.56 -11.92 6.88
CA CYS A 99 -4.54 -11.28 7.72
C CYS A 99 -4.71 -9.76 7.66
N HIS A 100 -4.59 -9.11 8.82
CA HIS A 100 -4.49 -7.66 8.91
C HIS A 100 -3.01 -7.30 9.08
N PHE A 101 -2.49 -6.51 8.15
CA PHE A 101 -1.11 -6.03 8.18
C PHE A 101 -1.09 -4.59 8.68
N TYR A 102 -0.27 -4.33 9.70
CA TYR A 102 -0.06 -3.02 10.29
C TYR A 102 1.41 -2.67 10.16
N ALA A 103 1.70 -1.49 9.61
CA ALA A 103 3.05 -0.93 9.63
C ALA A 103 3.12 0.16 10.69
N SER A 104 4.11 0.06 11.57
CA SER A 104 4.50 1.09 12.52
C SER A 104 5.82 1.70 12.08
N PHE A 105 5.89 3.03 12.12
CA PHE A 105 7.09 3.79 11.78
C PHE A 105 7.49 4.64 12.98
N GLU A 106 8.77 4.55 13.35
CA GLU A 106 9.40 5.42 14.33
C GLU A 106 10.13 6.52 13.55
N LEU A 107 9.87 7.78 13.89
CA LEU A 107 10.38 8.99 13.24
C LEU A 107 11.45 9.68 14.09
#